data_AF-A0A2R4JHT4-F1
#
_entry.id   AF-A0A2R4JHT4-F1
#
_cell.length_a   1.000
_cell.length_b   1.000
_cell.length_c   1.000
_cell.angle_alpha   90.00
_cell.angle_beta   90.00
_cell.angle_gamma   90.00
#
_symmetry.space_group_name_H-M   'P 1'
#
loop_
_entity.id
_entity.type
_entity.pdbx_description
1 polymer ?
#
loop_
_entity_poly.entity_id
_entity_poly.type
_entity_poly.pdbx_seq_one_letter_code
_entity_poly.pdbx_strand_id
1 'polypeptide(L)'
;MATLPNPLPGLASDPSGRSLGLQLPPGRLIDATDEGPWHEPLLWHAQRSAAPGNWTALGARSARAGLLPVLVDLGGSQGGPEEWELAPGEMSYPGDHDAEDVLVEFWEECAADGEEWPGLAGGLTLASDPDVRAAQVADALAGEGGSLFAAPHLALVPARRSADVPAALGWTGPANHENDTARLCAVLRSWEDRFGIRVVGLGFDVLVLSVAAPPATSAEAAAVAAEHFAFCPDNVLQGEGDPASYAERLIGEHAWSFWWD
;
A
#
# COMPACT_ATOMS: atom_id res chain seq x y z
N MET A 1 -7.06 -8.38 21.04
CA MET A 1 -7.14 -7.50 19.87
C MET A 1 -8.62 -7.26 19.56
N ALA A 2 -9.11 -6.02 19.56
CA ALA A 2 -10.49 -5.76 19.15
C ALA A 2 -10.50 -5.72 17.62
N THR A 3 -10.77 -6.87 17.00
CA THR A 3 -10.99 -6.96 15.55
C THR A 3 -12.15 -6.05 15.19
N LEU A 4 -11.99 -5.19 14.17
CA LEU A 4 -13.16 -4.53 13.64
C LEU A 4 -14.11 -5.58 13.10
N PRO A 5 -15.43 -5.36 13.20
CA PRO A 5 -16.37 -6.16 12.45
C PRO A 5 -16.00 -6.07 10.97
N ASN A 6 -15.66 -7.19 10.35
CA ASN A 6 -15.44 -7.25 8.91
C ASN A 6 -16.80 -7.10 8.21
N PRO A 7 -17.00 -6.03 7.41
CA PRO A 7 -18.28 -5.77 6.73
C PRO A 7 -18.41 -6.53 5.40
N LEU A 8 -17.34 -7.15 4.88
CA LEU A 8 -17.34 -7.85 3.60
C LEU A 8 -18.33 -9.01 3.49
N PRO A 9 -18.58 -9.84 4.54
CA PRO A 9 -19.61 -10.87 4.48
C PRO A 9 -21.00 -10.33 4.08
N GLY A 10 -21.30 -9.06 4.39
CA GLY A 10 -22.55 -8.40 3.99
C GLY A 10 -22.72 -8.31 2.47
N LEU A 11 -21.62 -8.20 1.72
CA LEU A 11 -21.62 -8.08 0.26
C LEU A 11 -22.05 -9.38 -0.44
N ALA A 12 -21.98 -10.54 0.22
CA ALA A 12 -22.54 -11.78 -0.33
C ALA A 12 -24.08 -11.71 -0.46
N SER A 13 -24.73 -11.02 0.48
CA SER A 13 -26.20 -10.84 0.51
C SER A 13 -26.68 -9.56 -0.17
N ASP A 14 -25.84 -8.53 -0.20
CA ASP A 14 -26.07 -7.26 -0.89
C ASP A 14 -24.82 -6.88 -1.72
N PRO A 15 -24.65 -7.48 -2.92
CA PRO A 15 -23.47 -7.25 -3.76
C PRO A 15 -23.28 -5.79 -4.19
N SER A 16 -24.33 -4.97 -4.10
CA SER A 16 -24.25 -3.54 -4.41
C SER A 16 -23.71 -2.69 -3.26
N GLY A 17 -23.58 -3.26 -2.06
CA GLY A 17 -23.09 -2.58 -0.85
C GLY A 17 -24.00 -1.48 -0.32
N ARG A 18 -25.29 -1.44 -0.70
CA ARG A 18 -26.23 -0.38 -0.31
C ARG A 18 -26.47 -0.32 1.20
N SER A 19 -26.51 -1.47 1.85
CA SER A 19 -26.57 -1.62 3.31
C SER A 19 -25.38 -0.99 4.02
N LEU A 20 -24.22 -0.94 3.36
CA LEU A 20 -23.00 -0.25 3.83
C LEU A 20 -22.92 1.21 3.35
N GLY A 21 -23.96 1.72 2.67
CA GLY A 21 -23.98 3.06 2.09
C GLY A 21 -23.12 3.23 0.83
N LEU A 22 -22.78 2.12 0.16
CA LEU A 22 -21.98 2.07 -1.05
C LEU A 22 -22.86 1.83 -2.29
N GLN A 23 -22.26 2.01 -3.47
CA GLN A 23 -22.86 1.73 -4.77
C GLN A 23 -21.82 0.98 -5.63
N LEU A 24 -21.56 -0.26 -5.26
CA LEU A 24 -20.50 -1.05 -5.87
C LEU A 24 -20.95 -1.63 -7.23
N PRO A 25 -20.05 -1.67 -8.23
CA PRO A 25 -20.28 -2.46 -9.44
C PRO A 25 -20.27 -3.97 -9.12
N PRO A 26 -20.56 -4.85 -10.09
CA PRO A 26 -20.31 -6.29 -9.93
C PRO A 26 -18.85 -6.55 -9.54
N GLY A 27 -18.66 -7.42 -8.56
CA GLY A 27 -17.35 -7.76 -8.02
C GLY A 27 -17.34 -9.14 -7.38
N ARG A 28 -16.18 -9.54 -6.86
CA ARG A 28 -15.92 -10.84 -6.25
C ARG A 28 -15.31 -10.65 -4.86
N LEU A 29 -15.65 -11.55 -3.95
CA LEU A 29 -15.02 -11.68 -2.64
C LEU A 29 -13.87 -12.68 -2.74
N ILE A 30 -12.76 -12.37 -2.09
CA ILE A 30 -11.62 -13.26 -1.91
C ILE A 30 -11.63 -13.73 -0.46
N ASP A 31 -11.72 -15.03 -0.26
CA ASP A 31 -11.81 -15.70 1.03
C ASP A 31 -10.85 -16.89 1.13
N ALA A 32 -9.83 -16.94 0.28
CA ALA A 32 -8.79 -17.96 0.31
C ALA A 32 -7.44 -17.35 0.72
N THR A 33 -6.67 -18.13 1.46
CA THR A 33 -5.27 -17.90 1.86
C THR A 33 -4.39 -19.02 1.31
N ASP A 34 -3.08 -18.91 1.54
CA ASP A 34 -2.10 -19.97 1.32
C ASP A 34 -2.49 -21.31 1.99
N GLU A 35 -3.07 -21.26 3.19
CA GLU A 35 -3.54 -22.45 3.93
C GLU A 35 -4.96 -22.95 3.52
N GLY A 36 -5.63 -22.27 2.58
CA GLY A 36 -6.99 -22.62 2.13
C GLY A 36 -8.06 -21.60 2.53
N PRO A 37 -9.33 -22.01 2.73
CA PRO A 37 -10.40 -21.05 3.02
C PRO A 37 -10.23 -20.31 4.36
N TRP A 38 -10.33 -18.99 4.33
CA TRP A 38 -10.36 -18.13 5.50
C TRP A 38 -11.77 -18.05 6.09
N HIS A 39 -11.86 -17.72 7.38
CA HIS A 39 -13.14 -17.66 8.10
C HIS A 39 -14.01 -16.45 7.71
N GLU A 40 -13.43 -15.46 7.04
CA GLU A 40 -14.11 -14.29 6.50
C GLU A 40 -13.43 -13.79 5.22
N PRO A 41 -14.09 -13.01 4.34
CA PRO A 41 -13.43 -12.47 3.15
C PRO A 41 -12.34 -11.46 3.51
N LEU A 42 -11.21 -11.51 2.80
CA LEU A 42 -10.06 -10.62 2.96
C LEU A 42 -10.23 -9.32 2.16
N LEU A 43 -10.77 -9.43 0.94
CA LEU A 43 -11.08 -8.28 0.11
C LEU A 43 -12.30 -8.54 -0.78
N TRP A 44 -12.89 -7.44 -1.26
CA TRP A 44 -13.76 -7.44 -2.41
C TRP A 44 -13.05 -6.69 -3.54
N HIS A 45 -13.13 -7.16 -4.79
CA HIS A 45 -12.67 -6.40 -5.95
C HIS A 45 -13.71 -6.36 -7.07
N ALA A 46 -13.70 -5.28 -7.84
CA ALA A 46 -14.55 -5.10 -9.01
C ALA A 46 -14.14 -6.08 -10.12
N GLN A 47 -15.13 -6.55 -10.90
CA GLN A 47 -14.88 -7.41 -12.06
C GLN A 47 -14.36 -6.64 -13.28
N ARG A 48 -14.60 -5.33 -13.34
CA ARG A 48 -14.10 -4.48 -14.41
C ARG A 48 -12.87 -3.74 -13.94
N SER A 49 -11.94 -3.51 -14.85
CA SER A 49 -10.79 -2.65 -14.60
C SER A 49 -11.26 -1.27 -14.14
N ALA A 50 -10.47 -0.67 -13.25
CA ALA A 50 -10.70 0.65 -12.76
C ALA A 50 -10.68 1.65 -13.91
N ALA A 51 -11.51 2.69 -13.80
CA ALA A 51 -11.52 3.84 -14.67
C ALA A 51 -11.36 5.10 -13.81
N PRO A 52 -10.84 6.20 -14.37
CA PRO A 52 -10.77 7.47 -13.66
C PRO A 52 -12.12 7.87 -13.03
N GLY A 53 -12.09 8.28 -11.77
CA GLY A 53 -13.26 8.64 -10.97
C GLY A 53 -13.84 7.50 -10.13
N ASN A 54 -13.49 6.23 -10.38
CA ASN A 54 -14.00 5.11 -9.59
C ASN A 54 -13.59 5.20 -8.10
N TRP A 55 -12.33 5.59 -7.83
CA TRP A 55 -11.84 5.81 -6.47
C TRP A 55 -12.59 6.95 -5.77
N THR A 56 -12.68 8.10 -6.46
CA THR A 56 -13.39 9.29 -5.98
C THR A 56 -14.87 9.01 -5.68
N ALA A 57 -15.52 8.14 -6.45
CA ALA A 57 -16.94 7.80 -6.27
C ALA A 57 -17.22 7.11 -4.93
N LEU A 58 -16.27 6.34 -4.38
CA LEU A 58 -16.37 5.78 -3.03
C LEU A 58 -16.38 6.90 -1.99
N GLY A 59 -15.40 7.82 -2.11
CA GLY A 59 -15.17 8.92 -1.16
C GLY A 59 -15.09 8.44 0.29
N ALA A 60 -15.45 9.30 1.24
CA ALA A 60 -15.45 8.95 2.66
C ALA A 60 -16.49 7.88 3.07
N ARG A 61 -17.33 7.37 2.15
CA ARG A 61 -18.36 6.36 2.48
C ARG A 61 -17.75 5.01 2.80
N SER A 62 -16.76 4.58 2.03
CA SER A 62 -16.06 3.31 2.24
C SER A 62 -15.35 3.30 3.59
N ALA A 63 -14.58 4.34 3.89
CA ALA A 63 -13.89 4.46 5.18
C ALA A 63 -14.86 4.44 6.38
N ARG A 64 -16.03 5.10 6.28
CA ARG A 64 -17.08 5.02 7.31
C ARG A 64 -17.68 3.62 7.47
N ALA A 65 -17.68 2.82 6.42
CA ALA A 65 -18.09 1.43 6.47
C ALA A 65 -16.97 0.50 6.98
N GLY A 66 -15.77 1.03 7.28
CA GLY A 66 -14.61 0.23 7.67
C GLY A 66 -13.91 -0.45 6.49
N LEU A 67 -14.14 0.02 5.26
CA LEU A 67 -13.56 -0.52 4.04
C LEU A 67 -12.67 0.53 3.38
N LEU A 68 -11.39 0.24 3.21
CA LEU A 68 -10.46 1.13 2.54
C LEU A 68 -10.27 0.72 1.09
N PRO A 69 -10.31 1.68 0.15
CA PRO A 69 -10.03 1.40 -1.25
C PRO A 69 -8.55 1.10 -1.47
N VAL A 70 -8.29 0.21 -2.42
CA VAL A 70 -6.96 -0.07 -3.00
C VAL A 70 -7.18 -0.55 -4.43
N LEU A 71 -6.24 -0.29 -5.34
CA LEU A 71 -6.21 -0.92 -6.66
C LEU A 71 -5.40 -2.22 -6.54
N VAL A 72 -5.94 -3.32 -7.06
CA VAL A 72 -5.22 -4.59 -7.18
C VAL A 72 -4.97 -4.91 -8.65
N ASP A 73 -3.77 -5.38 -8.99
CA ASP A 73 -3.49 -5.86 -10.34
C ASP A 73 -4.00 -7.29 -10.53
N LEU A 74 -4.90 -7.50 -11.50
CA LEU A 74 -5.36 -8.84 -11.87
C LEU A 74 -4.69 -9.36 -13.14
N GLY A 75 -3.89 -8.54 -13.81
CA GLY A 75 -3.26 -8.83 -15.10
C GLY A 75 -1.77 -9.12 -15.00
N GLY A 76 -1.20 -9.10 -13.78
CA GLY A 76 0.22 -9.35 -13.54
C GLY A 76 0.64 -10.76 -13.98
N SER A 77 1.95 -10.95 -14.18
CA SER A 77 2.52 -12.24 -14.59
C SER A 77 2.25 -13.37 -13.59
N GLN A 78 2.06 -13.03 -12.31
CA GLN A 78 1.75 -13.94 -11.21
C GLN A 78 0.25 -14.04 -10.88
N GLY A 79 -0.62 -13.51 -11.75
CA GLY A 79 -2.07 -13.50 -11.51
C GLY A 79 -2.51 -12.41 -10.55
N GLY A 80 -3.73 -12.56 -10.03
CA GLY A 80 -4.34 -11.62 -9.09
C GLY A 80 -4.29 -12.12 -7.64
N PRO A 81 -5.00 -11.46 -6.71
CA PRO A 81 -4.98 -11.79 -5.29
C PRO A 81 -5.39 -13.23 -4.93
N GLU A 82 -6.02 -13.97 -5.84
CA GLU A 82 -6.33 -15.40 -5.66
C GLU A 82 -5.07 -16.28 -5.73
N GLU A 83 -4.04 -15.81 -6.43
CA GLU A 83 -2.78 -16.52 -6.66
C GLU A 83 -1.62 -15.96 -5.81
N TRP A 84 -1.82 -14.85 -5.08
CA TRP A 84 -0.76 -14.19 -4.31
C TRP A 84 -0.41 -14.86 -2.97
N GLU A 85 -0.96 -16.05 -2.67
CA GLU A 85 -0.67 -16.79 -1.43
C GLU A 85 -0.82 -15.91 -0.16
N LEU A 86 -1.94 -15.19 -0.07
CA LEU A 86 -2.23 -14.29 1.04
C LEU A 86 -2.17 -15.03 2.39
N ALA A 87 -1.43 -14.52 3.36
CA ALA A 87 -1.15 -15.18 4.64
C ALA A 87 -1.47 -14.28 5.87
N PRO A 88 -2.73 -13.86 6.08
CA PRO A 88 -3.10 -12.94 7.16
C PRO A 88 -2.88 -13.51 8.57
N GLY A 89 -2.79 -14.83 8.71
CA GLY A 89 -2.50 -15.51 9.98
C GLY A 89 -1.04 -15.38 10.43
N GLU A 90 -0.12 -15.13 9.50
CA GLU A 90 1.32 -14.98 9.76
C GLU A 90 1.71 -13.53 10.09
N MET A 91 0.80 -12.57 9.88
CA MET A 91 1.05 -11.15 10.14
C MET A 91 0.87 -10.83 11.62
N SER A 92 1.86 -10.18 12.21
CA SER A 92 1.68 -9.57 13.53
C SER A 92 0.84 -8.28 13.41
N TYR A 93 0.63 -7.56 14.53
CA TYR A 93 -0.12 -6.30 14.48
C TYR A 93 0.83 -5.13 14.19
N PRO A 94 0.59 -4.28 13.16
CA PRO A 94 1.50 -3.18 12.83
C PRO A 94 1.70 -2.14 13.94
N GLY A 95 0.89 -2.15 14.99
CA GLY A 95 1.04 -1.24 16.14
C GLY A 95 1.92 -1.79 17.26
N ASP A 96 2.39 -3.02 17.13
CA ASP A 96 3.32 -3.64 18.08
C ASP A 96 4.78 -3.36 17.70
N HIS A 97 5.02 -2.71 16.55
CA HIS A 97 6.35 -2.35 16.05
C HIS A 97 6.57 -0.83 16.04
N ASP A 98 7.81 -0.41 16.28
CA ASP A 98 8.25 0.97 16.09
C ASP A 98 8.86 1.14 14.69
N ALA A 99 8.51 2.23 14.01
CA ALA A 99 8.94 2.45 12.63
C ALA A 99 10.44 2.76 12.51
N GLU A 100 11.04 3.44 13.50
CA GLU A 100 12.48 3.72 13.50
C GLU A 100 13.27 2.45 13.78
N ASP A 101 12.85 1.66 14.78
CA ASP A 101 13.50 0.39 15.09
C ASP A 101 13.50 -0.56 13.88
N VAL A 102 12.36 -0.68 13.17
CA VAL A 102 12.27 -1.48 11.94
C VAL A 102 13.21 -0.97 10.85
N LEU A 103 13.26 0.36 10.62
CA LEU A 103 14.12 0.93 9.59
C LEU A 103 15.62 0.82 9.95
N VAL A 104 15.98 0.91 11.23
CA VAL A 104 17.35 0.66 11.70
C VAL A 104 17.75 -0.79 11.40
N GLU A 105 16.90 -1.75 11.75
CA GLU A 105 17.16 -3.18 11.48
C GLU A 105 17.32 -3.42 9.97
N PHE A 106 16.43 -2.89 9.13
CA PHE A 106 16.54 -3.06 7.68
C PHE A 106 17.76 -2.33 7.07
N TRP A 107 18.13 -1.18 7.62
CA TRP A 107 19.34 -0.45 7.20
C TRP A 107 20.60 -1.28 7.47
N GLU A 108 20.71 -1.90 8.64
CA GLU A 108 21.86 -2.73 9.01
C GLU A 108 22.06 -3.92 8.05
N GLU A 109 20.99 -4.44 7.46
CA GLU A 109 21.05 -5.54 6.50
C GLU A 109 21.45 -5.08 5.08
N CYS A 110 21.14 -3.84 4.71
CA CYS A 110 21.26 -3.37 3.32
C CYS A 110 22.40 -2.37 3.09
N ALA A 111 22.80 -1.63 4.11
CA ALA A 111 23.81 -0.57 4.00
C ALA A 111 25.23 -1.12 3.88
N ALA A 112 26.15 -0.30 3.36
CA ALA A 112 27.55 -0.68 3.28
C ALA A 112 28.18 -0.74 4.69
N ASP A 113 29.16 -1.64 4.87
CA ASP A 113 29.88 -1.82 6.14
C ASP A 113 30.37 -0.47 6.71
N GLY A 114 29.86 -0.12 7.90
CA GLY A 114 30.25 1.08 8.63
C GLY A 114 29.41 2.33 8.32
N GLU A 115 28.37 2.23 7.49
CA GLU A 115 27.38 3.29 7.36
C GLU A 115 26.37 3.25 8.51
N GLU A 116 26.26 4.35 9.24
CA GLU A 116 25.30 4.50 10.33
C GLU A 116 23.94 4.98 9.80
N TRP A 117 22.86 4.50 10.44
CA TRP A 117 21.51 4.96 10.16
C TRP A 117 21.40 6.49 10.31
N PRO A 118 20.97 7.24 9.27
CA PRO A 118 20.92 8.69 9.31
C PRO A 118 19.77 9.27 10.16
N GLY A 119 18.86 8.44 10.67
CA GLY A 119 17.68 8.86 11.41
C GLY A 119 16.45 9.06 10.50
N LEU A 120 15.27 9.12 11.13
CA LEU A 120 14.03 9.44 10.42
C LEU A 120 14.05 10.85 9.82
N ALA A 121 13.58 10.97 8.59
CA ALA A 121 13.22 12.23 7.96
C ALA A 121 12.15 12.97 8.76
N GLY A 122 12.28 14.30 8.85
CA GLY A 122 11.27 15.14 9.49
C GLY A 122 9.93 15.07 8.76
N GLY A 123 8.82 15.23 9.49
CA GLY A 123 7.51 15.40 8.88
C GLY A 123 7.44 16.65 7.99
N LEU A 124 6.74 16.56 6.86
CA LEU A 124 6.67 17.62 5.85
C LEU A 124 5.28 18.27 5.82
N THR A 125 5.18 19.41 5.14
CA THR A 125 3.91 20.14 5.02
C THR A 125 3.05 19.57 3.91
N LEU A 126 1.82 19.20 4.23
CA LEU A 126 0.83 18.73 3.26
C LEU A 126 0.58 19.78 2.17
N ALA A 127 0.80 19.41 0.91
CA ALA A 127 0.47 20.22 -0.26
C ALA A 127 -1.02 20.10 -0.65
N SER A 128 -1.68 19.01 -0.25
CA SER A 128 -3.10 18.74 -0.50
C SER A 128 -3.68 17.84 0.58
N ASP A 129 -5.01 17.69 0.59
CA ASP A 129 -5.66 16.63 1.38
C ASP A 129 -5.18 15.24 0.92
N PRO A 130 -4.79 14.33 1.86
CA PRO A 130 -4.32 13.00 1.51
C PRO A 130 -5.28 12.15 0.68
N ASP A 131 -6.59 12.24 0.94
CA ASP A 131 -7.57 11.41 0.25
C ASP A 131 -7.84 11.95 -1.17
N VAL A 132 -7.78 13.28 -1.34
CA VAL A 132 -7.78 13.90 -2.67
C VAL A 132 -6.55 13.47 -3.48
N ARG A 133 -5.37 13.42 -2.84
CA ARG A 133 -4.14 12.98 -3.50
C ARG A 133 -4.18 11.50 -3.89
N ALA A 134 -4.69 10.65 -3.01
CA ALA A 134 -4.88 9.23 -3.29
C ALA A 134 -5.77 9.01 -4.51
N ALA A 135 -6.88 9.75 -4.61
CA ALA A 135 -7.77 9.68 -5.76
C ALA A 135 -7.07 10.08 -7.07
N GLN A 136 -6.22 11.11 -7.06
CA GLN A 136 -5.46 11.54 -8.24
C GLN A 136 -4.46 10.48 -8.70
N VAL A 137 -3.74 9.85 -7.76
CA VAL A 137 -2.81 8.77 -8.08
C VAL A 137 -3.56 7.52 -8.57
N ALA A 138 -4.69 7.19 -7.96
CA ALA A 138 -5.55 6.10 -8.41
C ALA A 138 -6.06 6.32 -9.85
N ASP A 139 -6.49 7.55 -10.18
CA ASP A 139 -6.93 7.90 -11.53
C ASP A 139 -5.79 7.81 -12.55
N ALA A 140 -4.57 8.18 -12.16
CA ALA A 140 -3.39 8.04 -13.01
C ALA A 140 -3.03 6.57 -13.27
N LEU A 141 -3.10 5.71 -12.26
CA LEU A 141 -2.88 4.26 -12.39
C LEU A 141 -3.97 3.57 -13.23
N ALA A 142 -5.21 4.04 -13.14
CA ALA A 142 -6.35 3.52 -13.89
C ALA A 142 -6.50 4.09 -15.32
N GLY A 143 -5.72 5.13 -15.67
CA GLY A 143 -5.78 5.82 -16.96
C GLY A 143 -5.04 5.10 -18.08
N GLU A 144 -5.30 5.52 -19.32
CA GLU A 144 -4.54 5.04 -20.49
C GLU A 144 -3.06 5.44 -20.35
N GLY A 145 -2.17 4.45 -20.20
CA GLY A 145 -0.73 4.66 -20.01
C GLY A 145 -0.20 4.44 -18.59
N GLY A 146 -1.05 4.09 -17.62
CA GLY A 146 -0.59 3.60 -16.31
C GLY A 146 0.14 2.27 -16.48
N SER A 147 1.47 2.28 -16.39
CA SER A 147 2.30 1.10 -16.76
C SER A 147 2.63 0.16 -15.61
N LEU A 148 2.30 0.52 -14.36
CA LEU A 148 2.66 -0.27 -13.19
C LEU A 148 1.77 -1.50 -12.99
N PHE A 149 0.50 -1.42 -13.42
CA PHE A 149 -0.45 -2.53 -13.33
C PHE A 149 -1.01 -2.87 -14.70
N ALA A 150 -1.03 -4.16 -15.04
CA ALA A 150 -1.52 -4.64 -16.32
C ALA A 150 -3.05 -4.59 -16.40
N ALA A 151 -3.73 -4.89 -15.30
CA ALA A 151 -5.16 -4.74 -15.15
C ALA A 151 -5.49 -4.23 -13.74
N PRO A 152 -5.45 -2.90 -13.49
CA PRO A 152 -5.80 -2.34 -12.19
C PRO A 152 -7.31 -2.48 -11.96
N HIS A 153 -7.71 -3.09 -10.85
CA HIS A 153 -9.11 -3.25 -10.44
C HIS A 153 -9.34 -2.62 -9.07
N LEU A 154 -10.46 -1.90 -8.91
CA LEU A 154 -10.82 -1.33 -7.63
C LEU A 154 -11.17 -2.43 -6.63
N ALA A 155 -10.53 -2.41 -5.47
CA ALA A 155 -10.80 -3.31 -4.35
C ALA A 155 -11.12 -2.54 -3.06
N LEU A 156 -11.73 -3.26 -2.12
CA LEU A 156 -12.09 -2.79 -0.77
C LEU A 156 -11.58 -3.79 0.26
N VAL A 157 -10.83 -3.30 1.23
CA VAL A 157 -10.17 -4.09 2.28
C VAL A 157 -10.66 -3.63 3.66
N PRO A 158 -11.00 -4.54 4.59
CA PRO A 158 -11.38 -4.19 5.95
C PRO A 158 -10.14 -3.72 6.72
N ALA A 159 -10.01 -2.41 6.91
CA ALA A 159 -8.87 -1.80 7.59
C ALA A 159 -9.24 -0.47 8.26
N ARG A 160 -8.50 -0.08 9.31
CA ARG A 160 -8.69 1.21 10.01
C ARG A 160 -7.89 2.34 9.40
N ARG A 161 -6.71 2.00 8.88
CA ARG A 161 -5.72 2.91 8.32
C ARG A 161 -5.31 2.41 6.96
N SER A 162 -4.99 3.35 6.06
CA SER A 162 -4.57 2.97 4.70
C SER A 162 -3.26 2.20 4.75
N ALA A 163 -2.36 2.60 5.66
CA ALA A 163 -1.10 1.91 5.94
C ALA A 163 -1.26 0.45 6.41
N ASP A 164 -2.41 0.04 6.92
CA ASP A 164 -2.64 -1.32 7.44
C ASP A 164 -3.13 -2.30 6.36
N VAL A 165 -3.50 -1.79 5.18
CA VAL A 165 -4.10 -2.59 4.11
C VAL A 165 -3.23 -3.80 3.75
N PRO A 166 -1.90 -3.69 3.56
CA PRO A 166 -1.08 -4.84 3.20
C PRO A 166 -1.08 -5.95 4.27
N ALA A 167 -0.89 -5.60 5.55
CA ALA A 167 -0.92 -6.56 6.64
C ALA A 167 -2.32 -7.16 6.87
N ALA A 168 -3.39 -6.38 6.68
CA ALA A 168 -4.77 -6.88 6.80
C ALA A 168 -5.09 -7.94 5.74
N LEU A 169 -4.46 -7.86 4.56
CA LEU A 169 -4.57 -8.89 3.52
C LEU A 169 -3.67 -10.09 3.78
N GLY A 170 -2.63 -9.95 4.60
CA GLY A 170 -1.53 -10.91 4.61
C GLY A 170 -0.75 -10.89 3.30
N TRP A 171 -0.58 -9.71 2.70
CA TRP A 171 0.16 -9.58 1.44
C TRP A 171 1.64 -9.96 1.64
N THR A 172 2.13 -10.87 0.81
CA THR A 172 3.46 -11.50 0.90
C THR A 172 4.45 -10.99 -0.15
N GLY A 173 4.12 -9.93 -0.88
CA GLY A 173 5.01 -9.38 -1.92
C GLY A 173 6.47 -9.13 -1.47
N PRO A 174 6.73 -8.60 -0.27
CA PRO A 174 8.08 -8.39 0.25
C PRO A 174 8.80 -9.65 0.77
N ALA A 175 8.32 -10.88 0.52
CA ALA A 175 8.78 -12.11 1.22
C ALA A 175 10.29 -12.38 1.16
N ASN A 176 11.01 -11.89 0.15
CA ASN A 176 12.47 -12.03 0.04
C ASN A 176 13.24 -11.01 0.91
N HIS A 177 12.53 -10.02 1.46
CA HIS A 177 13.06 -8.99 2.35
C HIS A 177 12.51 -9.12 3.77
N GLU A 178 11.19 -9.28 3.92
CA GLU A 178 10.50 -9.41 5.20
C GLU A 178 9.29 -10.33 5.06
N ASN A 179 9.12 -11.27 6.00
CA ASN A 179 8.01 -12.21 6.01
C ASN A 179 6.82 -11.72 6.86
N ASP A 180 7.05 -10.78 7.79
CA ASP A 180 6.02 -10.11 8.56
C ASP A 180 5.74 -8.71 8.01
N THR A 181 4.86 -8.62 7.01
CA THR A 181 4.45 -7.36 6.35
C THR A 181 3.88 -6.33 7.34
N ALA A 182 3.49 -6.73 8.56
CA ALA A 182 3.10 -5.79 9.60
C ALA A 182 4.22 -4.85 10.04
N ARG A 183 5.50 -5.28 9.97
CA ARG A 183 6.68 -4.45 10.24
C ARG A 183 6.80 -3.33 9.20
N LEU A 184 6.62 -3.65 7.91
CA LEU A 184 6.55 -2.63 6.85
C LEU A 184 5.36 -1.69 7.06
N CYS A 185 4.20 -2.22 7.47
CA CYS A 185 3.03 -1.38 7.75
C CYS A 185 3.27 -0.40 8.92
N ALA A 186 4.15 -0.70 9.87
CA ALA A 186 4.54 0.24 10.91
C ALA A 186 5.30 1.45 10.32
N VAL A 187 6.19 1.22 9.36
CA VAL A 187 6.85 2.27 8.58
C VAL A 187 5.82 3.06 7.76
N LEU A 188 4.89 2.38 7.09
CA LEU A 188 3.81 3.03 6.35
C LEU A 188 2.93 3.91 7.25
N ARG A 189 2.66 3.52 8.50
CA ARG A 189 1.94 4.36 9.47
C ARG A 189 2.71 5.63 9.81
N SER A 190 4.02 5.51 10.01
CA SER A 190 4.90 6.66 10.23
C SER A 190 4.89 7.61 9.03
N TRP A 191 4.94 7.09 7.81
CA TRP A 191 4.80 7.89 6.60
C TRP A 191 3.39 8.46 6.40
N GLU A 192 2.35 7.75 6.84
CA GLU A 192 0.97 8.22 6.79
C GLU A 192 0.82 9.46 7.68
N ASP A 193 1.50 9.49 8.82
CA ASP A 193 1.50 10.63 9.75
C ASP A 193 2.42 11.77 9.30
N ARG A 194 3.60 11.46 8.75
CA ARG A 194 4.63 12.45 8.40
C ARG A 194 4.46 13.05 7.00
N PHE A 195 3.95 12.28 6.05
CA PHE A 195 3.87 12.65 4.63
C PHE A 195 2.45 12.57 4.07
N GLY A 196 1.49 12.12 4.88
CA GLY A 196 0.10 11.96 4.45
C GLY A 196 -0.05 10.90 3.37
N ILE A 197 0.72 9.80 3.45
CA ILE A 197 0.61 8.75 2.42
C ILE A 197 -0.72 8.01 2.48
N ARG A 198 -1.09 7.39 1.36
CA ARG A 198 -2.14 6.37 1.28
C ARG A 198 -1.63 5.23 0.42
N VAL A 199 -1.92 3.99 0.82
CA VAL A 199 -1.76 2.81 -0.02
C VAL A 199 -2.82 2.89 -1.11
N VAL A 200 -2.37 3.02 -2.36
CA VAL A 200 -3.25 3.18 -3.54
C VAL A 200 -3.25 1.92 -4.40
N GLY A 201 -2.14 1.20 -4.47
CA GLY A 201 -1.99 0.07 -5.38
C GLY A 201 -1.22 -1.09 -4.77
N LEU A 202 -1.66 -2.31 -5.08
CA LEU A 202 -0.94 -3.56 -4.84
C LEU A 202 -0.90 -4.38 -6.12
N GLY A 203 0.29 -4.87 -6.47
CA GLY A 203 0.50 -6.02 -7.35
C GLY A 203 0.92 -7.23 -6.54
N PHE A 204 1.48 -8.25 -7.21
CA PHE A 204 2.05 -9.41 -6.53
C PHE A 204 3.14 -9.01 -5.54
N ASP A 205 4.10 -8.22 -6.02
CA ASP A 205 5.31 -7.75 -5.32
C ASP A 205 5.49 -6.23 -5.44
N VAL A 206 4.48 -5.51 -5.94
CA VAL A 206 4.51 -4.05 -6.14
C VAL A 206 3.58 -3.35 -5.15
N LEU A 207 4.08 -2.33 -4.47
CA LEU A 207 3.30 -1.41 -3.63
C LEU A 207 3.34 -0.01 -4.22
N VAL A 208 2.18 0.65 -4.36
CA VAL A 208 2.09 2.05 -4.79
C VAL A 208 1.40 2.89 -3.73
N LEU A 209 2.07 3.98 -3.33
CA LEU A 209 1.61 4.96 -2.38
C LEU A 209 1.34 6.30 -3.07
N SER A 210 0.30 7.01 -2.65
CA SER A 210 0.17 8.45 -2.92
C SER A 210 0.78 9.25 -1.79
N VAL A 211 1.31 10.44 -2.08
CA VAL A 211 2.07 11.26 -1.11
C VAL A 211 1.56 12.70 -1.11
N ALA A 212 1.02 13.14 0.04
CA ALA A 212 0.43 14.46 0.18
C ALA A 212 1.44 15.56 0.53
N ALA A 213 2.56 15.22 1.16
CA ALA A 213 3.68 16.11 1.44
C ALA A 213 4.99 15.55 0.86
N PRO A 214 5.21 15.68 -0.46
CA PRO A 214 6.48 15.26 -1.06
C PRO A 214 7.63 16.18 -0.61
N PRO A 215 8.89 15.71 -0.61
CA PRO A 215 10.04 16.55 -0.33
C PRO A 215 10.15 17.67 -1.38
N ALA A 216 10.53 18.88 -0.94
CA ALA A 216 10.66 20.05 -1.81
C ALA A 216 12.12 20.47 -2.03
N THR A 217 13.03 19.95 -1.22
CA THR A 217 14.46 20.26 -1.26
C THR A 217 15.31 18.99 -1.35
N SER A 218 16.53 19.11 -1.87
CA SER A 218 17.47 17.99 -1.94
C SER A 218 17.79 17.38 -0.56
N ALA A 219 17.79 18.18 0.51
CA ALA A 219 18.05 17.67 1.86
C ALA A 219 16.89 16.82 2.39
N GLU A 220 15.65 17.28 2.20
CA GLU A 220 14.46 16.50 2.55
C GLU A 220 14.39 15.22 1.72
N ALA A 221 14.67 15.33 0.42
CA ALA A 221 14.62 14.20 -0.49
C ALA A 221 15.70 13.15 -0.18
N ALA A 222 16.91 13.56 0.20
CA ALA A 222 17.96 12.66 0.65
C ALA A 222 17.57 11.91 1.94
N ALA A 223 16.91 12.59 2.89
CA ALA A 223 16.44 11.95 4.12
C ALA A 223 15.33 10.91 3.83
N VAL A 224 14.35 11.24 2.99
CA VAL A 224 13.31 10.29 2.57
C VAL A 224 13.90 9.13 1.77
N ALA A 225 14.88 9.40 0.90
CA ALA A 225 15.56 8.37 0.12
C ALA A 225 16.30 7.35 1.00
N ALA A 226 16.90 7.77 2.11
CA ALA A 226 17.51 6.85 3.07
C ALA A 226 16.49 5.89 3.69
N GLU A 227 15.30 6.39 4.06
CA GLU A 227 14.22 5.52 4.53
C GLU A 227 13.70 4.58 3.45
N HIS A 228 13.54 5.07 2.20
CA HIS A 228 13.17 4.22 1.07
C HIS A 228 14.19 3.11 0.82
N PHE A 229 15.48 3.41 0.96
CA PHE A 229 16.56 2.43 0.78
C PHE A 229 16.51 1.33 1.84
N ALA A 230 16.30 1.68 3.11
CA ALA A 230 16.09 0.68 4.15
C ALA A 230 14.78 -0.11 3.92
N PHE A 231 13.69 0.55 3.55
CA PHE A 231 12.37 -0.08 3.39
C PHE A 231 12.27 -1.02 2.17
N CYS A 232 12.96 -0.69 1.08
CA CYS A 232 12.93 -1.41 -0.18
C CYS A 232 14.24 -1.11 -0.94
N PRO A 233 15.32 -1.85 -0.63
CA PRO A 233 16.64 -1.59 -1.22
C PRO A 233 16.67 -1.83 -2.73
N ASP A 234 15.83 -2.73 -3.24
CA ASP A 234 15.76 -3.10 -4.66
C ASP A 234 15.47 -1.90 -5.58
N ASN A 235 14.66 -0.95 -5.12
CA ASN A 235 14.39 0.30 -5.84
C ASN A 235 15.68 1.07 -6.21
N VAL A 236 16.73 0.94 -5.41
CA VAL A 236 18.01 1.63 -5.61
C VAL A 236 19.06 0.67 -6.18
N LEU A 237 19.21 -0.53 -5.59
CA LEU A 237 20.25 -1.49 -5.94
C LEU A 237 20.02 -2.15 -7.31
N GLN A 238 18.76 -2.44 -7.64
CA GLN A 238 18.37 -3.04 -8.92
C GLN A 238 17.77 -2.01 -9.89
N GLY A 239 17.48 -0.81 -9.41
CA GLY A 239 17.01 0.33 -10.20
C GLY A 239 18.14 1.09 -10.91
N GLU A 240 18.10 2.42 -10.80
CA GLU A 240 18.96 3.32 -11.60
C GLU A 240 20.44 3.37 -11.12
N GLY A 241 20.77 2.75 -9.98
CA GLY A 241 22.16 2.52 -9.54
C GLY A 241 22.87 3.68 -8.83
N ASP A 242 22.17 4.79 -8.54
CA ASP A 242 22.72 5.92 -7.77
C ASP A 242 21.69 6.50 -6.77
N PRO A 243 21.98 6.46 -5.46
CA PRO A 243 21.12 7.03 -4.41
C PRO A 243 20.84 8.52 -4.58
N ALA A 244 21.80 9.31 -5.11
CA ALA A 244 21.61 10.74 -5.29
C ALA A 244 20.58 11.03 -6.40
N SER A 245 20.69 10.33 -7.53
CA SER A 245 19.71 10.39 -8.62
C SER A 245 18.32 9.93 -8.17
N TYR A 246 18.24 8.88 -7.36
CA TYR A 246 16.98 8.44 -6.76
C TYR A 246 16.36 9.51 -5.85
N ALA A 247 17.15 10.13 -4.97
CA ALA A 247 16.69 11.22 -4.11
C ALA A 247 16.18 12.42 -4.91
N GLU A 248 16.88 12.86 -5.96
CA GLU A 248 16.43 13.98 -6.80
C GLU A 248 15.06 13.75 -7.42
N ARG A 249 14.74 12.52 -7.81
CA ARG A 249 13.43 12.15 -8.36
C ARG A 249 12.29 12.23 -7.35
N LEU A 250 12.57 12.13 -6.06
CA LEU A 250 11.53 12.24 -5.02
C LEU A 250 11.02 13.68 -4.88
N ILE A 251 11.76 14.69 -5.35
CA ILE A 251 11.39 16.09 -5.21
C ILE A 251 10.09 16.38 -5.96
N GLY A 252 9.05 16.73 -5.21
CA GLY A 252 7.71 16.98 -5.75
C GLY A 252 6.99 15.74 -6.28
N GLU A 253 7.54 14.53 -6.07
CA GLU A 253 6.92 13.29 -6.52
C GLU A 253 5.80 12.87 -5.58
N HIS A 254 4.62 12.71 -6.16
CA HIS A 254 3.37 12.49 -5.45
C HIS A 254 2.92 11.03 -5.46
N ALA A 255 3.65 10.15 -6.14
CA ALA A 255 3.46 8.71 -6.12
C ALA A 255 4.80 8.00 -5.85
N TRP A 256 4.86 7.19 -4.80
CA TRP A 256 5.99 6.31 -4.53
C TRP A 256 5.62 4.88 -4.91
N SER A 257 6.52 4.19 -5.61
CA SER A 257 6.35 2.79 -5.97
C SER A 257 7.51 1.98 -5.42
N PHE A 258 7.21 0.81 -4.87
CA PHE A 258 8.18 -0.14 -4.32
C PHE A 258 7.95 -1.50 -4.96
N TRP A 259 9.03 -2.21 -5.23
CA TRP A 259 9.01 -3.55 -5.82
C TRP A 259 10.10 -4.39 -5.15
N TRP A 260 9.79 -5.65 -4.83
CA TRP A 260 10.72 -6.60 -4.22
C TRP A 260 10.90 -7.80 -5.17
N ASP A 261 12.15 -8.23 -5.42
CA ASP A 261 12.49 -9.43 -6.23
C ASP A 261 12.81 -10.65 -5.38
#